data_AF-A0A7C4U9V1-F1
#
_entry.id   AF-A0A7C4U9V1-F1
#
_cell.length_a   1.000
_cell.length_b   1.000
_cell.length_c   1.000
_cell.angle_alpha   90.00
_cell.angle_beta   90.00
_cell.angle_gamma   90.00
#
_symmetry.space_group_name_H-M   'P 1'
#
loop_
_entity.id
_entity.type
_entity.pdbx_description
1 polymer ?
#
loop_
_entity_poly.entity_id
_entity_poly.type
_entity_poly.pdbx_seq_one_letter_code
_entity_poly.pdbx_strand_id
1 'polypeptide(L)' 'MDKKLCIASMAVAGVMLVVFLLDLILGFPFGGSGPFVWIDIIGMICSVVLLYMAFHAWREVR' A
#
# COMPACT_ATOMS: atom_id res chain seq x y z
N MET A 1 3.34 -1.24 20.87
CA MET A 1 2.46 -0.60 19.88
C MET A 1 1.06 -1.11 20.15
N ASP A 2 0.05 -0.26 20.21
CA ASP A 2 -1.33 -0.75 20.31
C ASP A 2 -1.71 -1.56 19.07
N LYS A 3 -2.40 -2.70 19.27
CA LYS A 3 -2.96 -3.50 18.17
C LYS A 3 -3.80 -2.64 17.21
N LYS A 4 -4.46 -1.61 17.75
CA LYS A 4 -5.25 -0.62 17.00
C LYS A 4 -4.40 0.16 15.98
N LEU A 5 -3.17 0.55 16.34
CA LEU A 5 -2.26 1.28 15.45
C LEU A 5 -1.76 0.39 14.31
N CYS A 6 -1.48 -0.90 14.57
CA CYS A 6 -1.11 -1.84 13.50
C CYS A 6 -2.28 -2.11 12.54
N ILE A 7 -3.52 -2.19 13.04
CA ILE A 7 -4.69 -2.36 12.17
C ILE A 7 -4.91 -1.11 11.30
N ALA A 8 -4.74 0.09 11.88
CA ALA A 8 -4.84 1.33 11.13
C ALA A 8 -3.78 1.42 10.02
N SER A 9 -2.52 1.05 10.31
CA SER A 9 -1.46 1.06 9.29
C SER A 9 -1.68 0.01 8.20
N MET A 10 -2.13 -1.20 8.56
CA MET A 10 -2.54 -2.21 7.57
C MET A 10 -3.69 -1.72 6.68
N ALA A 11 -4.69 -1.03 7.25
CA ALA A 11 -5.81 -0.50 6.49
C ALA A 11 -5.36 0.55 5.46
N VAL A 12 -4.52 1.49 5.87
CA VAL A 12 -3.98 2.52 4.96
C VAL A 12 -3.09 1.89 3.88
N ALA A 13 -2.23 0.95 4.25
CA ALA A 13 -1.39 0.22 3.29
C ALA A 13 -2.22 -0.56 2.27
N GLY A 14 -3.30 -1.22 2.71
CA GLY A 14 -4.23 -1.92 1.85
C GLY A 14 -4.96 -1.00 0.88
N VAL A 15 -5.45 0.16 1.35
CA VAL A 15 -6.08 1.16 0.49
C VAL A 15 -5.09 1.69 -0.54
N MET A 16 -3.87 2.03 -0.14
CA MET A 16 -2.83 2.51 -1.06
C MET A 16 -2.50 1.47 -2.14
N LEU A 17 -2.38 0.20 -1.77
CA LEU A 17 -2.14 -0.88 -2.72
C LEU A 17 -3.26 -0.97 -3.75
N VAL A 18 -4.52 -0.92 -3.30
CA VAL A 18 -5.70 -0.94 -4.19
C VAL A 18 -5.69 0.26 -5.13
N VAL A 19 -5.35 1.46 -4.66
CA VAL A 19 -5.30 2.67 -5.50
C VAL A 19 -4.20 2.58 -6.55
N PHE A 20 -2.98 2.18 -6.19
CA PHE A 20 -1.89 2.02 -7.17
C PHE A 20 -2.16 0.90 -8.18
N LEU A 21 -2.84 -0.18 -7.76
CA LEU A 21 -3.23 -1.26 -8.65
C LEU A 21 -4.35 -0.83 -9.61
N LEU A 22 -5.31 -0.04 -9.13
CA LEU A 22 -6.32 0.60 -9.97
C LEU A 22 -5.70 1.56 -10.98
N ASP A 23 -4.71 2.35 -10.55
CA ASP A 23 -4.03 3.30 -11.43
C ASP A 23 -3.25 2.61 -12.54
N LEU A 24 -2.58 1.49 -12.22
CA LEU A 24 -1.85 0.70 -13.23
C LEU A 24 -2.79 0.08 -14.29
N ILE A 25 -4.02 -0.29 -13.91
CA ILE A 25 -4.99 -0.95 -14.79
C ILE A 25 -5.83 0.05 -15.59
N LEU A 26 -6.30 1.13 -14.95
CA LEU A 26 -7.23 2.09 -15.53
C LEU A 26 -6.58 3.42 -15.92
N GLY A 27 -5.33 3.67 -15.52
CA GLY A 27 -4.63 4.93 -15.72
C GLY A 27 -5.20 6.11 -14.92
N PHE A 28 -6.02 5.85 -13.91
CA PHE A 28 -6.71 6.82 -13.06
C PHE A 28 -6.64 6.33 -11.61
N PRO A 29 -6.28 7.16 -10.61
CA PRO A 29 -6.30 8.63 -10.53
C PRO A 29 -4.99 9.43 -10.73
N PHE A 30 -3.82 8.79 -10.91
CA PHE A 30 -2.50 9.47 -10.99
C PHE A 30 -2.00 9.68 -12.43
N GLY A 31 -2.67 9.08 -13.42
CA GLY A 31 -2.45 9.36 -14.84
C GLY A 31 -1.50 8.37 -15.48
N GLY A 32 -2.06 7.37 -16.16
CA GLY A 32 -1.37 6.20 -16.72
C GLY A 32 -0.42 6.45 -17.91
N SER A 33 0.17 7.63 -18.05
CA SER A 33 1.09 7.93 -19.15
C SER A 33 2.33 8.71 -18.70
N GLY A 34 3.52 8.16 -19.02
CA GLY A 34 4.81 8.79 -18.80
C GLY A 34 5.51 8.36 -17.50
N PRO A 35 6.23 9.28 -16.81
CA PRO A 35 7.01 8.97 -15.60
C PRO A 35 6.18 8.41 -14.44
N PHE A 36 4.86 8.62 -14.45
CA PHE A 36 3.94 8.23 -13.38
C PHE A 36 3.79 6.71 -13.24
N VAL A 37 3.91 5.93 -14.32
CA VAL A 37 3.87 4.45 -14.26
C VAL A 37 4.96 3.88 -13.35
N TRP A 38 6.14 4.50 -13.31
CA TRP A 38 7.21 4.09 -12.41
C TRP A 38 6.86 4.37 -10.94
N ILE A 39 6.13 5.45 -10.68
CA ILE A 39 5.65 5.80 -9.35
C ILE A 39 4.62 4.78 -8.88
N ASP A 40 3.72 4.32 -9.76
CA ASP A 40 2.72 3.32 -9.39
C ASP A 40 3.34 1.97 -9.06
N ILE A 41 4.34 1.54 -9.84
CA ILE A 41 5.06 0.29 -9.59
C ILE A 41 5.82 0.35 -8.27
N ILE A 42 6.58 1.42 -8.03
CA ILE A 42 7.35 1.58 -6.79
C ILE A 42 6.41 1.73 -5.59
N GLY A 43 5.35 2.54 -5.74
CA GLY A 43 4.31 2.74 -4.73
C GLY A 43 3.61 1.44 -4.36
N MET A 44 3.29 0.60 -5.36
CA MET A 44 2.73 -0.73 -5.15
C MET A 44 3.69 -1.62 -4.35
N ILE A 45 4.97 -1.69 -4.71
CA ILE A 45 5.96 -2.48 -3.97
C ILE A 45 6.08 -1.98 -2.52
N CYS A 46 6.20 -0.67 -2.33
CA CYS A 46 6.25 -0.07 -0.99
C CYS A 46 5.01 -0.41 -0.15
N SER A 47 3.81 -0.33 -0.75
CA SER A 47 2.55 -0.67 -0.06
C SER A 47 2.51 -2.13 0.39
N VAL A 48 2.98 -3.06 -0.45
CA VAL A 48 3.06 -4.50 -0.13
C VAL A 48 4.02 -4.74 1.03
N VAL A 49 5.20 -4.12 1.00
CA VAL A 49 6.21 -4.25 2.08
C VAL A 49 5.66 -3.71 3.39
N LEU A 50 5.00 -2.55 3.37
CA LEU A 50 4.40 -1.94 4.55
C LEU A 50 3.29 -2.82 5.15
N LEU A 51 2.45 -3.41 4.29
CA LEU A 51 1.38 -4.32 4.70
C LEU A 51 1.96 -5.59 5.34
N TYR A 52 3.01 -6.16 4.74
CA TYR A 52 3.73 -7.32 5.29
C TYR A 52 4.35 -7.01 6.66
N MET A 53 5.04 -5.87 6.79
CA MET A 53 5.64 -5.44 8.06
C MET A 53 4.58 -5.18 9.13
N ALA A 54 3.50 -4.47 8.79
CA ALA A 54 2.41 -4.18 9.72
C ALA A 54 1.68 -5.46 10.17
N PHE A 55 1.52 -6.44 9.28
CA PHE A 55 0.95 -7.74 9.62
C PHE A 55 1.87 -8.54 10.57
N HIS A 56 3.17 -8.54 10.32
CA HIS A 56 4.13 -9.20 11.19
C HIS A 56 4.16 -8.56 12.59
N ALA A 57 4.19 -7.23 12.65
CA ALA A 57 4.12 -6.48 13.91
C ALA A 57 2.81 -6.75 14.66
N TRP A 58 1.67 -6.82 13.96
CA TRP A 58 0.38 -7.12 14.59
C TRP A 58 0.35 -8.52 15.23
N ARG A 59 0.99 -9.51 14.61
CA ARG A 59 1.09 -10.88 15.16
C ARG A 59 2.00 -10.97 16.38
N GLU A 60 3.04 -10.14 16.41
CA GLU A 60 4.06 -10.14 17.46
C GLU A 60 3.63 -9.33 18.69
N VAL A 61 2.80 -8.30 18.49
CA VAL A 61 2.17 -7.55 19.58
C VAL A 61 1.17 -8.47 20.31
N ARG A 62 1.53 -8.87 21.54
CA ARG A 62 0.69 -9.70 22.41
C ARG A 62 -0.37 -8.88 23.15
#